data_AF-A0A1Y1QVU0-F1
#
_entry.id   AF-A0A1Y1QVU0-F1
#
_cell.length_a   1.000
_cell.length_b   1.000
_cell.length_c   1.000
_cell.angle_alpha   90.00
_cell.angle_beta   90.00
_cell.angle_gamma   90.00
#
_symmetry.space_group_name_H-M   'P 1'
#
loop_
_entity.id
_entity.type
_entity.pdbx_description
1 polymer ?
#
loop_
_entity_poly.entity_id
_entity_poly.type
_entity_poly.pdbx_seq_one_letter_code
_entity_poly.pdbx_strand_id
1 'polypeptide(L)'
;MKQNITLSLEKELLQKIKVLAAQRSTSISALLTAELERLAKKDDAYLQAMEQALASMEKGYDFGGGNYLTREEMYDRKNFR
;
A
#
# COMPACT_ATOMS: atom_id res chain seq x y z
N MET A 1 -11.36 -17.21 1.89
CA MET A 1 -11.54 -18.41 1.04
C MET A 1 -10.82 -18.17 -0.28
N LYS A 2 -10.29 -19.19 -0.96
CA LYS A 2 -9.65 -19.04 -2.28
C LYS A 2 -10.61 -19.50 -3.38
N GLN A 3 -10.74 -18.73 -4.46
CA GLN A 3 -11.60 -19.04 -5.60
C GLN A 3 -10.73 -19.26 -6.84
N ASN A 4 -11.00 -20.34 -7.58
CA ASN A 4 -10.27 -20.65 -8.82
C ASN A 4 -10.83 -19.82 -9.97
N ILE A 5 -9.92 -19.28 -10.79
CA ILE A 5 -10.25 -18.51 -12.00
C ILE A 5 -9.54 -19.17 -13.17
N THR A 6 -10.28 -19.46 -14.23
CA THR A 6 -9.73 -19.95 -15.50
C THR A 6 -9.51 -18.77 -16.44
N LEU A 7 -8.31 -18.64 -17.00
CA LEU A 7 -7.94 -17.57 -17.92
C LEU A 7 -7.59 -18.16 -19.29
N SER A 8 -8.18 -17.62 -20.34
CA SER A 8 -7.74 -17.87 -21.71
C SER A 8 -6.65 -16.87 -22.06
N LEU A 9 -5.44 -17.36 -22.33
CA LEU A 9 -4.28 -16.53 -22.67
C LEU A 9 -3.75 -16.96 -24.04
N GLU A 10 -3.26 -15.98 -24.80
CA GLU A 10 -2.54 -16.24 -26.04
C GLU A 10 -1.32 -17.14 -25.78
N LYS A 11 -1.07 -18.07 -26.70
CA LYS A 11 -0.01 -19.08 -26.55
C LYS A 11 1.37 -18.44 -26.36
N GLU A 12 1.64 -17.36 -27.07
CA GLU A 12 2.89 -16.61 -26.96
C GLU A 12 3.06 -15.95 -25.59
N LEU A 13 1.97 -15.40 -25.04
CA LEU A 13 1.98 -14.81 -23.71
C LEU A 13 2.24 -15.86 -22.64
N LEU A 14 1.58 -17.01 -22.73
CA LEU A 14 1.80 -18.13 -21.80
C LEU A 14 3.26 -18.61 -21.81
N GLN A 15 3.90 -18.63 -22.98
CA GLN A 15 5.31 -19.01 -23.10
C GLN A 15 6.23 -18.02 -22.39
N LYS A 16 6.00 -16.71 -22.57
CA LYS A 16 6.77 -15.66 -21.89
C LYS A 16 6.61 -15.75 -20.37
N ILE A 17 5.37 -15.95 -19.90
CA ILE A 17 5.08 -16.08 -18.45
C ILE A 17 5.77 -17.30 -17.86
N LYS A 18 5.79 -18.44 -18.56
CA LYS A 18 6.52 -19.65 -18.13
C LYS A 18 8.01 -19.37 -17.91
N VAL A 19 8.65 -18.72 -18.87
CA VAL A 19 10.07 -18.36 -18.77
C VAL A 19 10.31 -17.42 -17.59
N LEU A 20 9.46 -16.40 -17.43
CA LEU A 20 9.57 -15.45 -16.33
C LEU A 20 9.39 -16.10 -14.95
N ALA A 21 8.43 -17.02 -14.83
CA ALA A 21 8.18 -17.76 -13.60
C ALA A 21 9.38 -18.65 -13.24
N ALA A 22 9.94 -19.35 -14.23
CA ALA A 22 11.15 -20.15 -14.06
C ALA A 22 12.36 -19.31 -13.62
N GLN A 23 12.59 -18.16 -14.26
CA GLN A 23 13.66 -17.22 -13.90
C GLN A 23 13.54 -16.72 -12.45
N ARG A 24 12.30 -16.57 -11.95
CA ARG A 24 12.00 -16.11 -10.59
C ARG A 24 11.82 -17.26 -9.58
N SER A 25 12.09 -18.50 -9.98
CA SER A 25 11.90 -19.71 -9.16
C SER A 25 10.50 -19.79 -8.53
N THR A 26 9.47 -19.37 -9.28
CA THR A 26 8.08 -19.32 -8.83
C THR A 26 7.14 -20.03 -9.80
N SER A 27 5.91 -20.27 -9.39
CA SER A 27 4.87 -20.81 -10.28
C SER A 27 4.16 -19.70 -11.05
N ILE A 28 3.53 -20.05 -12.17
CA ILE A 28 2.69 -19.13 -12.95
C ILE A 28 1.55 -18.59 -12.07
N SER A 29 0.91 -19.46 -11.30
CA SER A 29 -0.18 -19.07 -10.41
C SER A 29 0.29 -18.09 -9.33
N ALA A 30 1.43 -18.35 -8.68
CA ALA A 30 1.97 -17.45 -7.68
C ALA A 30 2.38 -16.09 -8.27
N LEU A 31 2.95 -16.08 -9.48
CA LEU A 31 3.31 -14.85 -10.19
C LEU A 31 2.07 -14.02 -10.54
N LEU A 32 1.02 -14.65 -11.05
CA LEU A 32 -0.24 -13.98 -11.37
C LEU A 32 -0.96 -13.48 -10.11
N THR A 33 -0.98 -14.29 -9.04
CA THR A 33 -1.56 -13.87 -7.76
C THR A 33 -0.85 -12.64 -7.21
N ALA A 34 0.48 -12.62 -7.21
CA ALA A 34 1.24 -11.48 -6.72
C ALA A 34 0.96 -10.19 -7.51
N GLU A 35 0.83 -10.30 -8.83
CA GLU A 35 0.52 -9.14 -9.68
C GLU A 35 -0.92 -8.64 -9.48
N LEU A 36 -1.89 -9.55 -9.33
CA LEU A 36 -3.27 -9.21 -9.02
C LEU A 36 -3.39 -8.54 -7.64
N GLU A 37 -2.67 -9.05 -6.63
CA GLU A 37 -2.59 -8.41 -5.31
C GLU A 37 -1.98 -7.02 -5.39
N ARG A 38 -0.94 -6.85 -6.20
CA ARG A 38 -0.29 -5.55 -6.41
C ARG A 38 -1.25 -4.55 -7.06
N LEU A 39 -2.04 -4.99 -8.04
CA LEU A 39 -3.07 -4.16 -8.68
C LEU A 39 -4.17 -3.77 -7.70
N ALA A 40 -4.73 -4.73 -6.96
CA ALA A 40 -5.77 -4.45 -5.96
C ALA A 40 -5.26 -3.49 -4.87
N LYS A 41 -4.07 -3.74 -4.32
CA LYS A 41 -3.46 -2.86 -3.29
C LYS A 41 -3.19 -1.45 -3.80
N LYS A 42 -2.88 -1.29 -5.09
CA LYS A 42 -2.61 0.04 -5.65
C LYS A 42 -3.86 0.92 -5.60
N ASP A 43 -5.03 0.34 -5.83
CA ASP A 43 -6.30 1.06 -5.78
C ASP A 43 -6.73 1.29 -4.31
N ASP A 44 -6.47 0.32 -3.43
CA ASP A 44 -6.83 0.40 -2.02
C ASP A 44 -5.95 1.37 -1.21
N ALA A 45 -4.65 1.49 -1.52
CA ALA A 45 -3.72 2.27 -0.68
C ALA A 45 -4.07 3.76 -0.64
N TYR A 46 -4.49 4.33 -1.77
CA TYR A 46 -4.93 5.73 -1.81
C TYR A 46 -6.23 5.92 -1.01
N LEU A 47 -7.22 5.05 -1.24
CA LEU A 47 -8.52 5.14 -0.57
C LEU A 47 -8.38 4.96 0.94
N GLN A 48 -7.55 4.02 1.37
CA GLN A 48 -7.24 3.78 2.77
C GLN A 48 -6.53 4.98 3.42
N ALA A 49 -5.56 5.58 2.73
CA ALA A 49 -4.89 6.79 3.23
C ALA A 49 -5.87 7.97 3.32
N MET A 50 -6.76 8.12 2.34
CA MET A 50 -7.80 9.14 2.33
C MET A 50 -8.76 8.96 3.51
N GLU A 51 -9.27 7.75 3.72
CA GLU A 51 -10.18 7.42 4.82
C GLU A 51 -9.52 7.68 6.18
N GLN A 52 -8.26 7.28 6.36
CA GLN A 52 -7.49 7.56 7.57
C GLN A 52 -7.28 9.05 7.82
N ALA A 53 -7.00 9.83 6.76
CA ALA A 53 -6.85 11.27 6.87
C ALA A 53 -8.17 11.94 7.26
N LEU A 54 -9.28 11.57 6.62
CA LEU A 54 -10.62 12.09 6.95
C LEU A 54 -11.02 11.75 8.39
N ALA A 55 -10.82 10.50 8.82
CA ALA A 55 -11.10 10.08 10.19
C ALA A 55 -10.23 10.85 11.21
N SER A 56 -8.97 11.14 10.88
CA SER A 56 -8.08 11.94 11.72
C SER A 56 -8.53 13.40 11.81
N MET A 57 -9.04 13.97 10.71
CA MET A 57 -9.60 15.31 10.68
C MET A 57 -10.90 15.41 11.48
N GLU A 58 -11.78 14.42 11.37
CA GLU A 58 -13.05 14.36 12.12
C GLU A 58 -12.81 14.19 13.62
N LYS A 59 -11.90 13.28 14.00
CA LYS A 59 -11.52 13.08 15.40
C LYS A 59 -10.84 14.32 15.98
N GLY A 60 -10.03 15.01 15.16
CA GLY A 60 -9.12 16.05 15.62
C GLY A 60 -7.98 15.49 16.48
N TYR A 61 -7.00 16.34 16.76
CA TYR A 61 -5.93 16.02 17.70
C TYR A 61 -6.09 16.85 18.96
N ASP A 62 -5.98 16.20 20.11
CA ASP A 62 -5.77 16.90 21.38
C ASP A 62 -4.29 17.27 21.45
N PHE A 63 -3.99 18.54 21.16
CA PHE A 63 -2.64 19.06 21.21
C PHE A 63 -2.19 19.47 22.63
N GLY A 64 -2.95 19.10 23.67
CA GLY A 64 -2.64 19.45 25.05
C GLY A 64 -2.78 20.96 25.23
N GLY A 65 -4.01 21.41 25.49
CA GLY A 65 -4.32 22.84 25.63
C GLY A 65 -3.30 23.60 26.49
N GLY A 66 -2.80 24.73 25.97
CA GLY A 66 -1.75 25.54 26.56
C GLY A 66 -1.25 26.62 25.59
N ASN A 67 -0.25 27.42 26.00
CA ASN A 67 0.41 28.33 25.07
C ASN A 67 1.18 27.51 24.02
N TYR A 68 0.80 27.67 22.75
CA TYR A 68 1.57 27.10 21.65
C TYR A 68 2.99 27.67 21.67
N LEU A 69 3.98 26.79 21.50
CA LEU A 69 5.36 27.19 21.29
C LEU A 69 5.45 28.06 20.03
N THR A 70 6.30 29.09 20.10
CA THR A 70 6.71 29.83 18.91
C THR A 70 7.49 28.92 17.96
N ARG A 71 7.61 29.33 16.70
CA ARG A 71 8.33 28.56 15.67
C ARG A 71 9.79 28.32 16.08
N GLU A 72 10.39 29.33 16.69
CA GLU A 72 11.76 29.35 17.18
C GLU A 72 11.96 28.35 18.33
N GLU A 73 11.02 28.32 19.29
CA GLU A 73 11.03 27.35 20.40
C GLU A 73 10.81 25.91 19.94
N MET A 74 9.98 25.69 18.91
CA MET A 74 9.82 24.37 18.28
C MET A 74 11.11 23.90 17.59
N TYR A 75 11.88 24.83 16.99
CA TYR A 75 13.09 24.52 16.26
C TYR A 75 14.29 24.19 17.17
N ASP A 76 14.39 24.83 18.34
CA ASP A 76 15.53 24.68 19.27
C ASP A 76 15.65 23.26 19.87
N ARG A 77 14.63 22.39 19.71
CA ARG A 77 14.55 20.98 20.15
C ARG A 77 14.88 20.66 21.62
N LYS A 78 15.44 21.58 22.39
CA LYS A 78 15.79 21.43 23.81
C LYS A 78 14.57 21.15 24.69
N ASN A 79 13.39 21.52 24.23
CA ASN A 79 12.11 21.35 24.92
C ASN A 79 11.38 20.03 24.58
N PHE A 80 11.88 19.24 23.62
CA PHE A 80 11.32 17.91 23.30
C PHE A 80 12.25 16.83 23.86
N ARG A 81 11.81 16.15 24.92
CA ARG A 81 12.55 15.05 25.55
C ARG A 81 11.73 13.76 25.50
#